data_AF-A0A1G0LL02-F1
#
_entry.id   AF-A0A1G0LL02-F1
#
_cell.length_a   1.000
_cell.length_b   1.000
_cell.length_c   1.000
_cell.angle_alpha   90.00
_cell.angle_beta   90.00
_cell.angle_gamma   90.00
#
_symmetry.space_group_name_H-M   'P 1'
#
loop_
_entity.id
_entity.type
_entity.pdbx_description
1 polymer ?
#
loop_
_entity_poly.entity_id
_entity_poly.type
_entity_poly.pdbx_seq_one_letter_code
_entity_poly.pdbx_strand_id
1 'polypeptide(L)'
;LFAPQVEAGRALLWARGARLTGRPFLARAAEEHSGPHKPWFWRGKLQGGGVLNDMMCHSALVVRHLLTEPGKPLATVKPKRVTAHIASLKWTRPAYAKRLAKLMPGVDYRRAPAEDFASLTIEFQTEDGQTVMGEATTSWSYVGAGLRLSAELLGPEYSMSWNTLDTGLKLFFSREVRGTAGEDLVEKQNAETGLMPVVAEEYAAYGYTNEDRHFVRVFQKKEKPLLTFDDGVEVVRVLMTAYRSAELGTTLAFPPRGLDRFVPKVAKGTWKP
;
A
#
# COMPACT_ATOMS: atom_id res chain seq x y z
N LEU A 1 -8.73 4.41 0.81
CA LEU A 1 -9.41 5.61 1.36
C LEU A 1 -10.93 5.49 1.26
N PHE A 2 -11.48 4.79 0.28
CA PHE A 2 -12.92 4.61 0.12
C PHE A 2 -13.44 3.27 0.66
N ALA A 3 -12.54 2.44 1.20
CA ALA A 3 -12.87 1.16 1.83
C ALA A 3 -13.80 1.39 3.04
N PRO A 4 -15.02 0.80 3.06
CA PRO A 4 -16.01 1.06 4.09
C PRO A 4 -15.52 0.82 5.52
N GLN A 5 -14.77 -0.26 5.73
CA GLN A 5 -14.28 -0.64 7.06
C GLN A 5 -13.23 0.35 7.60
N VAL A 6 -12.34 0.81 6.71
CA VAL A 6 -11.31 1.81 7.05
C VAL A 6 -11.96 3.14 7.41
N GLU A 7 -12.90 3.63 6.59
CA GLU A 7 -13.56 4.91 6.86
C GLU A 7 -14.44 4.85 8.10
N ALA A 8 -15.19 3.77 8.31
CA ALA A 8 -16.02 3.61 9.49
C ALA A 8 -15.16 3.57 10.77
N GLY A 9 -14.09 2.78 10.78
CA GLY A 9 -13.18 2.68 11.92
C GLY A 9 -12.48 3.99 12.25
N ARG A 10 -11.96 4.68 11.22
CA ARG A 10 -11.38 6.03 11.35
C ARG A 10 -12.39 7.01 11.94
N ALA A 11 -13.60 7.09 11.36
CA ALA A 11 -14.63 8.02 11.84
C ALA A 11 -15.01 7.77 13.30
N LEU A 12 -15.20 6.52 13.71
CA LEU A 12 -15.55 6.15 15.08
C LEU A 12 -14.42 6.48 16.07
N LEU A 13 -13.17 6.16 15.73
CA LEU A 13 -12.03 6.48 16.58
C LEU A 13 -11.88 7.98 16.78
N TRP A 14 -12.00 8.78 15.72
CA TRP A 14 -11.90 10.24 15.83
C TRP A 14 -13.06 10.84 16.62
N ALA A 15 -14.29 10.42 16.35
CA ALA A 15 -15.48 10.96 17.02
C ALA A 15 -15.57 10.62 18.52
N ARG A 16 -15.00 9.49 18.94
CA ARG A 16 -15.06 9.00 20.33
C ARG A 16 -13.70 9.03 21.02
N GLY A 17 -12.75 8.24 20.55
CA GLY A 17 -11.43 8.11 21.16
C GLY A 17 -10.68 9.44 21.14
N ALA A 18 -10.45 10.00 19.95
CA ALA A 18 -9.64 11.19 19.79
C ALA A 18 -10.23 12.40 20.52
N ARG A 19 -11.55 12.58 20.41
CA ARG A 19 -12.29 13.66 21.08
C ARG A 19 -12.17 13.62 22.60
N LEU A 20 -12.09 12.44 23.21
CA LEU A 20 -12.10 12.29 24.67
C LEU A 20 -10.71 12.15 25.28
N THR A 21 -9.74 11.62 24.52
CA THR A 21 -8.43 11.20 25.06
C THR A 21 -7.23 11.70 24.28
N GLY A 22 -7.44 12.46 23.19
CA GLY A 22 -6.38 13.05 22.37
C GLY A 22 -6.17 12.32 21.03
N ARG A 23 -5.55 13.02 20.07
CA ARG A 23 -5.41 12.58 18.67
C ARG A 23 -4.61 11.27 18.50
N PRO A 24 -4.77 10.55 17.38
CA PRO A 24 -3.91 9.41 17.08
C PRO A 24 -2.49 9.88 16.74
N PHE A 25 -1.50 9.05 17.08
CA PHE A 25 -0.07 9.37 16.91
C PHE A 25 0.70 8.36 16.07
N LEU A 26 0.13 7.19 15.77
CA LEU A 26 0.76 6.18 14.93
C LEU A 26 -0.28 5.53 14.02
N ALA A 27 -0.02 5.55 12.71
CA ALA A 27 -0.75 4.76 11.74
C ALA A 27 0.18 3.78 11.06
N ARG A 28 -0.30 2.55 10.85
CA ARG A 28 0.41 1.55 10.04
C ARG A 28 -0.45 1.12 8.87
N ALA A 29 0.18 0.81 7.75
CA ALA A 29 -0.49 0.18 6.62
C ALA A 29 0.42 -0.87 5.98
N ALA A 30 -0.16 -1.95 5.47
CA ALA A 30 0.59 -2.88 4.65
C ALA A 30 -0.23 -3.35 3.46
N GLU A 31 0.49 -3.64 2.38
CA GLU A 31 -0.10 -4.17 1.16
C GLU A 31 0.78 -5.30 0.62
N GLU A 32 0.24 -6.51 0.52
CA GLU A 32 1.05 -7.68 0.26
C GLU A 32 0.35 -8.74 -0.59
N HIS A 33 1.00 -9.20 -1.65
CA HIS A 33 0.54 -10.32 -2.46
C HIS A 33 1.70 -11.08 -3.11
N SER A 34 1.39 -12.09 -3.95
CA SER A 34 2.36 -12.99 -4.58
C SER A 34 2.99 -12.46 -5.87
N GLY A 35 2.83 -11.16 -6.16
CA GLY A 35 3.35 -10.47 -7.35
C GLY A 35 2.33 -10.06 -8.43
N PRO A 36 2.74 -9.24 -9.42
CA PRO A 36 1.87 -8.73 -10.49
C PRO A 36 1.43 -9.75 -11.54
N HIS A 37 0.27 -9.51 -12.17
CA HIS A 37 -0.27 -10.39 -13.23
C HIS A 37 0.38 -10.20 -14.60
N LYS A 38 0.93 -9.01 -14.91
CA LYS A 38 1.41 -8.68 -16.26
C LYS A 38 2.93 -8.50 -16.27
N PRO A 39 3.64 -9.00 -17.31
CA PRO A 39 5.10 -8.91 -17.41
C PRO A 39 5.69 -7.49 -17.29
N TRP A 40 4.95 -6.47 -17.70
CA TRP A 40 5.46 -5.10 -17.70
C TRP A 40 5.61 -4.52 -16.29
N PHE A 41 4.79 -4.92 -15.31
CA PHE A 41 4.92 -4.52 -13.91
C PHE A 41 6.24 -5.00 -13.29
N TRP A 42 6.67 -6.21 -13.65
CA TRP A 42 7.93 -6.77 -13.19
C TRP A 42 9.16 -6.02 -13.76
N ARG A 43 8.98 -5.18 -14.78
CA ARG A 43 10.08 -4.47 -15.44
C ARG A 43 10.16 -3.06 -14.90
N GLY A 44 11.09 -2.80 -13.98
CA GLY A 44 11.27 -1.49 -13.35
C GLY A 44 11.35 -0.31 -14.32
N LYS A 45 11.93 -0.49 -15.52
CA LYS A 45 11.97 0.54 -16.58
C LYS A 45 10.61 0.92 -17.17
N LEU A 46 9.64 0.01 -17.16
CA LEU A 46 8.29 0.25 -17.66
C LEU A 46 7.36 0.71 -16.53
N GLN A 47 7.48 0.09 -15.36
CA GLN A 47 6.69 0.39 -14.18
C GLN A 47 7.11 1.69 -13.47
N GLY A 48 8.35 2.15 -13.67
CA GLY A 48 8.95 3.25 -12.92
C GLY A 48 9.53 2.85 -11.55
N GLY A 49 9.50 1.56 -11.21
CA GLY A 49 9.89 1.01 -9.92
C GLY A 49 9.50 -0.46 -9.78
N GLY A 50 9.71 -1.05 -8.60
CA GLY A 50 9.13 -2.33 -8.21
C GLY A 50 7.95 -2.13 -7.26
N VAL A 51 7.87 -2.96 -6.22
CA VAL A 51 6.74 -2.96 -5.29
C VAL A 51 6.53 -1.63 -4.56
N LEU A 52 7.59 -0.83 -4.35
CA LEU A 52 7.46 0.49 -3.72
C LEU A 52 6.60 1.39 -4.60
N ASN A 53 6.87 1.49 -5.90
CA ASN A 53 6.08 2.36 -6.78
C ASN A 53 4.66 1.84 -6.98
N ASP A 54 4.51 0.52 -7.05
CA ASP A 54 3.23 -0.15 -7.26
C ASP A 54 2.26 0.08 -6.09
N MET A 55 2.67 -0.32 -4.88
CA MET A 55 1.75 -0.50 -3.75
C MET A 55 1.95 0.53 -2.64
N MET A 56 3.16 1.09 -2.50
CA MET A 56 3.42 2.06 -1.42
C MET A 56 2.64 3.36 -1.64
N CYS A 57 2.21 3.64 -2.88
CA CYS A 57 1.35 4.79 -3.19
C CYS A 57 0.06 4.77 -2.36
N HIS A 58 -0.55 3.59 -2.22
CA HIS A 58 -1.75 3.38 -1.41
C HIS A 58 -1.43 3.49 0.08
N SER A 59 -0.45 2.70 0.55
CA SER A 59 -0.12 2.63 1.98
C SER A 59 0.36 3.97 2.56
N ALA A 60 1.17 4.73 1.82
CA ALA A 60 1.64 6.05 2.24
C ALA A 60 0.50 7.06 2.37
N LEU A 61 -0.49 7.01 1.47
CA LEU A 61 -1.66 7.89 1.56
C LEU A 61 -2.60 7.46 2.70
N VAL A 62 -2.79 6.14 2.89
CA VAL A 62 -3.64 5.59 3.96
C VAL A 62 -3.14 6.01 5.34
N VAL A 63 -1.83 5.89 5.63
CA VAL A 63 -1.31 6.28 6.95
C VAL A 63 -1.56 7.76 7.25
N ARG A 64 -1.35 8.65 6.27
CA ARG A 64 -1.61 10.08 6.43
C ARG A 64 -3.10 10.37 6.60
N HIS A 65 -3.94 9.68 5.83
CA HIS A 65 -5.39 9.80 5.90
C HIS A 65 -5.93 9.42 7.28
N LEU A 66 -5.47 8.29 7.84
CA LEU A 66 -5.85 7.84 9.18
C LEU A 66 -5.46 8.83 10.28
N LEU A 67 -4.29 9.45 10.16
CA LEU A 67 -3.77 10.47 11.09
C LEU A 67 -4.41 11.86 10.91
N THR A 68 -5.15 12.07 9.83
CA THR A 68 -5.86 13.31 9.55
C THR A 68 -7.27 13.22 10.13
N GLU A 69 -7.72 14.27 10.83
CA GLU A 69 -9.08 14.34 11.35
C GLU A 69 -10.11 14.30 10.20
N PRO A 70 -11.21 13.52 10.31
CA PRO A 70 -12.27 13.51 9.31
C PRO A 70 -12.77 14.92 8.96
N GLY A 71 -12.86 15.23 7.68
CA GLY A 71 -13.27 16.55 7.18
C GLY A 71 -12.17 17.62 7.17
N LYS A 72 -10.99 17.36 7.74
CA LYS A 72 -9.84 18.26 7.61
C LYS A 72 -9.00 17.93 6.37
N PRO A 73 -8.33 18.93 5.75
CA PRO A 73 -7.39 18.69 4.66
C PRO A 73 -6.17 17.90 5.11
N LEU A 74 -5.58 17.07 4.23
CA LEU A 74 -4.32 16.35 4.48
C LEU A 74 -3.15 17.30 4.86
N ALA A 75 -3.24 18.57 4.48
CA ALA A 75 -2.27 19.60 4.82
C ALA A 75 -2.16 19.89 6.34
N THR A 76 -3.09 19.42 7.18
CA THR A 76 -2.97 19.50 8.65
C THR A 76 -2.02 18.45 9.22
N VAL A 77 -1.60 17.46 8.42
CA VAL A 77 -0.62 16.42 8.77
C VAL A 77 0.48 16.42 7.70
N LYS A 78 1.55 17.18 7.95
CA LYS A 78 2.58 17.50 6.94
C LYS A 78 3.77 16.55 7.05
N PRO A 79 4.16 15.83 5.98
CA PRO A 79 5.38 15.02 5.99
C PRO A 79 6.61 15.91 6.22
N LYS A 80 7.51 15.47 7.09
CA LYS A 80 8.75 16.18 7.46
C LYS A 80 9.99 15.39 7.17
N ARG A 81 9.97 14.09 7.47
CA ARG A 81 11.09 13.19 7.21
C ARG A 81 10.58 11.86 6.68
N VAL A 82 11.37 11.26 5.81
CA VAL A 82 11.08 9.99 5.16
C VAL A 82 12.29 9.09 5.26
N THR A 83 12.09 7.87 5.75
CA THR A 83 13.07 6.79 5.77
C THR A 83 12.49 5.60 5.03
N ALA A 84 13.25 4.96 4.16
CA ALA A 84 12.76 3.78 3.44
C ALA A 84 13.86 2.76 3.17
N HIS A 85 13.42 1.52 2.96
CA HIS A 85 14.26 0.41 2.54
C HIS A 85 13.60 -0.32 1.38
N ILE A 86 14.39 -0.79 0.42
CA ILE A 86 13.94 -1.68 -0.65
C ILE A 86 14.83 -2.92 -0.69
N ALA A 87 14.25 -4.06 -1.05
CA ALA A 87 14.99 -5.30 -1.20
C ALA A 87 14.37 -6.21 -2.27
N SER A 88 15.17 -7.15 -2.80
CA SER A 88 14.64 -8.31 -3.50
C SER A 88 14.90 -9.55 -2.66
N LEU A 89 13.84 -10.10 -2.09
CA LEU A 89 13.88 -11.17 -1.09
C LEU A 89 13.59 -12.53 -1.72
N LYS A 90 12.69 -12.61 -2.70
CA LYS A 90 12.20 -13.87 -3.27
C LYS A 90 12.57 -14.02 -4.74
N TRP A 91 12.23 -13.03 -5.56
CA TRP A 91 12.18 -13.19 -7.01
C TRP A 91 13.55 -13.14 -7.71
N THR A 92 14.59 -12.72 -7.01
CA THR A 92 16.00 -12.82 -7.45
C THR A 92 16.67 -14.15 -7.08
N ARG A 93 16.07 -14.95 -6.18
CA ARG A 93 16.62 -16.27 -5.83
C ARG A 93 16.65 -17.17 -7.08
N PRO A 94 17.70 -17.97 -7.33
CA PRO A 94 17.88 -18.68 -8.59
C PRO A 94 16.67 -19.51 -9.07
N ALA A 95 16.05 -20.26 -8.16
CA ALA A 95 14.87 -21.07 -8.46
C ALA A 95 13.64 -20.22 -8.85
N TYR A 96 13.39 -19.13 -8.12
CA TYR A 96 12.24 -18.24 -8.36
C TYR A 96 12.46 -17.34 -9.58
N ALA A 97 13.67 -16.85 -9.82
CA ALA A 97 13.99 -16.08 -11.01
C ALA A 97 13.79 -16.91 -12.28
N LYS A 98 14.21 -18.20 -12.28
CA LYS A 98 13.95 -19.14 -13.38
C LYS A 98 12.45 -19.37 -13.58
N ARG A 99 11.69 -19.53 -12.49
CA ARG A 99 10.24 -19.69 -12.54
C ARG A 99 9.56 -18.44 -13.10
N LEU A 100 9.95 -17.26 -12.63
CA LEU A 100 9.40 -15.98 -13.08
C LEU A 100 9.63 -15.76 -14.57
N ALA A 101 10.86 -16.01 -15.06
CA ALA A 101 11.16 -15.89 -16.49
C ALA A 101 10.33 -16.84 -17.38
N LYS A 102 9.93 -18.01 -16.86
CA LYS A 102 9.02 -18.93 -17.55
C LYS A 102 7.57 -18.44 -17.53
N LEU A 103 7.12 -17.89 -16.41
CA LEU A 103 5.73 -17.42 -16.22
C LEU A 103 5.47 -16.08 -16.91
N MET A 104 6.48 -15.21 -16.97
CA MET A 104 6.37 -13.85 -17.45
C MET A 104 7.36 -13.63 -18.60
N PRO A 105 6.96 -13.88 -19.86
CA PRO A 105 7.82 -13.68 -21.02
C PRO A 105 8.40 -12.25 -21.05
N GLY A 106 9.72 -12.14 -21.24
CA GLY A 106 10.43 -10.87 -21.26
C GLY A 106 10.88 -10.33 -19.90
N VAL A 107 10.68 -11.08 -18.81
CA VAL A 107 11.16 -10.75 -17.46
C VAL A 107 12.38 -11.62 -17.12
N ASP A 108 13.49 -11.00 -16.69
CA ASP A 108 14.65 -11.73 -16.17
C ASP A 108 15.29 -11.00 -14.98
N TYR A 109 14.91 -11.43 -13.77
CA TYR A 109 15.40 -10.86 -12.52
C TYR A 109 16.87 -11.19 -12.22
N ARG A 110 17.51 -12.08 -12.99
CA ARG A 110 18.97 -12.29 -12.90
C ARG A 110 19.75 -11.19 -13.61
N ARG A 111 19.09 -10.40 -14.46
CA ARG A 111 19.70 -9.33 -15.26
C ARG A 111 19.20 -7.94 -14.90
N ALA A 112 17.89 -7.80 -14.71
CA ALA A 112 17.24 -6.51 -14.45
C ALA A 112 16.14 -6.69 -13.39
N PRO A 113 16.50 -6.88 -12.11
CA PRO A 113 15.53 -7.01 -11.04
C PRO A 113 14.86 -5.68 -10.71
N ALA A 114 13.65 -5.77 -10.15
CA ALA A 114 13.01 -4.71 -9.37
C ALA A 114 12.77 -5.22 -7.94
N GLU A 115 12.69 -4.32 -6.98
CA GLU A 115 12.43 -4.67 -5.58
C GLU A 115 11.08 -5.39 -5.44
N ASP A 116 11.07 -6.46 -4.63
CA ASP A 116 9.85 -7.22 -4.30
C ASP A 116 9.43 -7.03 -2.83
N PHE A 117 10.16 -6.19 -2.11
CA PHE A 117 9.85 -5.72 -0.77
C PHE A 117 10.24 -4.24 -0.62
N ALA A 118 9.41 -3.47 0.08
CA ALA A 118 9.74 -2.13 0.52
C ALA A 118 9.13 -1.80 1.88
N SER A 119 9.85 -1.02 2.68
CA SER A 119 9.34 -0.40 3.91
C SER A 119 9.55 1.10 3.90
N LEU A 120 8.67 1.82 4.58
CA LEU A 120 8.60 3.27 4.63
C LEU A 120 8.19 3.72 6.03
N THR A 121 8.91 4.69 6.58
CA THR A 121 8.50 5.46 7.75
C THR A 121 8.43 6.93 7.38
N ILE A 122 7.31 7.57 7.69
CA ILE A 122 7.08 9.00 7.49
C ILE A 122 6.87 9.64 8.86
N GLU A 123 7.72 10.61 9.19
CA GLU A 123 7.49 11.50 10.33
C GLU A 123 6.66 12.68 9.82
N PHE A 124 5.48 12.87 10.40
CA PHE A 124 4.62 14.00 10.11
C PHE A 124 4.63 15.00 11.26
N GLN A 125 4.39 16.27 10.93
CA GLN A 125 4.05 17.30 11.90
C GLN A 125 2.60 17.71 11.71
N THR A 126 1.87 17.75 12.81
CA THR A 126 0.48 18.19 12.84
C THR A 126 0.37 19.71 12.90
N GLU A 127 -0.83 20.26 12.65
CA GLU A 127 -1.06 21.71 12.71
C GLU A 127 -0.80 22.34 14.09
N ASP A 128 -0.98 21.56 15.16
CA ASP A 128 -0.68 21.91 16.55
C ASP A 128 0.77 21.59 16.96
N GLY A 129 1.62 21.19 16.01
CA GLY A 129 3.07 21.02 16.21
C GLY A 129 3.50 19.66 16.76
N GLN A 130 2.58 18.71 16.98
CA GLN A 130 2.91 17.37 17.43
C GLN A 130 3.58 16.55 16.31
N THR A 131 4.47 15.64 16.70
CA THR A 131 5.01 14.63 15.79
C THR A 131 4.11 13.41 15.81
N VAL A 132 3.71 12.94 14.63
CA VAL A 132 2.97 11.68 14.46
C VAL A 132 3.63 10.83 13.40
N MET A 133 3.49 9.51 13.51
CA MET A 133 4.26 8.54 12.73
C MET A 133 3.36 7.75 11.77
N GLY A 134 3.79 7.61 10.52
CA GLY A 134 3.25 6.65 9.58
C GLY A 134 4.27 5.56 9.28
N GLU A 135 3.88 4.30 9.37
CA GLU A 135 4.70 3.15 8.97
C GLU A 135 3.99 2.37 7.87
N ALA A 136 4.70 2.02 6.81
CA ALA A 136 4.14 1.28 5.71
C ALA A 136 5.09 0.20 5.19
N THR A 137 4.53 -0.96 4.81
CA THR A 137 5.29 -2.07 4.21
C THR A 137 4.56 -2.63 3.02
N THR A 138 5.31 -2.99 1.97
CA THR A 138 4.73 -3.59 0.75
C THR A 138 5.56 -4.75 0.25
N SER A 139 4.90 -5.80 -0.26
CA SER A 139 5.58 -7.04 -0.63
C SER A 139 4.90 -7.78 -1.77
N TRP A 140 5.67 -8.08 -2.82
CA TRP A 140 5.33 -9.07 -3.86
C TRP A 140 5.80 -10.49 -3.50
N SER A 141 6.36 -10.64 -2.29
CA SER A 141 6.90 -11.91 -1.79
C SER A 141 5.94 -12.65 -0.87
N TYR A 142 4.79 -12.06 -0.56
CA TYR A 142 3.80 -12.66 0.34
C TYR A 142 3.19 -13.92 -0.26
N VAL A 143 3.13 -14.98 0.57
CA VAL A 143 2.48 -16.24 0.24
C VAL A 143 1.45 -16.48 1.33
N GLY A 144 0.21 -16.12 1.04
CA GLY A 144 -0.95 -16.33 1.90
C GLY A 144 -2.18 -16.69 1.05
N ALA A 145 -3.37 -16.68 1.65
CA ALA A 145 -4.57 -17.10 0.93
C ALA A 145 -4.90 -16.19 -0.27
N GLY A 146 -4.58 -14.90 -0.19
CA GLY A 146 -4.78 -13.91 -1.25
C GLY A 146 -4.05 -12.60 -0.96
N LEU A 147 -4.53 -11.50 -1.54
CA LEU A 147 -4.09 -10.14 -1.26
C LEU A 147 -4.38 -9.76 0.20
N ARG A 148 -3.32 -9.35 0.91
CA ARG A 148 -3.43 -8.83 2.28
C ARG A 148 -3.27 -7.32 2.26
N LEU A 149 -4.35 -6.62 2.54
CA LEU A 149 -4.34 -5.22 2.94
C LEU A 149 -4.52 -5.18 4.45
N SER A 150 -3.70 -4.39 5.14
CA SER A 150 -3.92 -4.11 6.55
C SER A 150 -3.72 -2.64 6.88
N ALA A 151 -4.40 -2.20 7.94
CA ALA A 151 -4.21 -0.88 8.51
C ALA A 151 -4.38 -0.91 10.02
N GLU A 152 -3.60 -0.08 10.72
CA GLU A 152 -3.72 0.16 12.15
C GLU A 152 -3.72 1.66 12.43
N LEU A 153 -4.43 2.07 13.48
CA LEU A 153 -4.40 3.42 14.00
C LEU A 153 -4.37 3.38 15.52
N LEU A 154 -3.34 3.96 16.13
CA LEU A 154 -3.16 4.02 17.58
C LEU A 154 -3.27 5.46 18.07
N GLY A 155 -4.05 5.62 19.15
CA GLY A 155 -4.09 6.83 19.96
C GLY A 155 -3.91 6.51 21.44
N PRO A 156 -4.07 7.50 22.33
CA PRO A 156 -3.74 7.38 23.74
C PRO A 156 -4.46 6.24 24.46
N GLU A 157 -5.77 6.10 24.25
CA GLU A 157 -6.62 5.11 24.94
C GLU A 157 -7.48 4.30 23.96
N TYR A 158 -7.04 4.20 22.71
CA TYR A 158 -7.80 3.54 21.65
C TYR A 158 -6.91 3.04 20.52
N SER A 159 -7.39 2.00 19.84
CA SER A 159 -6.73 1.42 18.67
C SER A 159 -7.76 0.91 17.67
N MET A 160 -7.38 0.90 16.39
CA MET A 160 -8.08 0.20 15.32
C MET A 160 -7.11 -0.72 14.61
N SER A 161 -7.61 -1.88 14.20
CA SER A 161 -6.93 -2.84 13.33
C SER A 161 -7.88 -3.28 12.23
N TRP A 162 -7.37 -3.40 11.00
CA TRP A 162 -8.09 -3.89 9.84
C TRP A 162 -7.20 -4.82 9.04
N ASN A 163 -7.75 -5.93 8.53
CA ASN A 163 -7.06 -6.91 7.71
C ASN A 163 -8.05 -7.59 6.76
N THR A 164 -7.78 -7.56 5.46
CA THR A 164 -8.68 -8.12 4.44
C THR A 164 -8.77 -9.64 4.45
N LEU A 165 -7.80 -10.32 5.05
CA LEU A 165 -7.81 -11.78 5.20
C LEU A 165 -8.50 -12.25 6.49
N ASP A 166 -8.90 -11.34 7.38
CA ASP A 166 -9.78 -11.67 8.52
C ASP A 166 -11.26 -11.51 8.11
N THR A 167 -11.70 -12.41 7.24
CA THR A 167 -13.04 -12.36 6.65
C THR A 167 -14.10 -12.98 7.57
N GLY A 168 -15.31 -12.43 7.51
CA GLY A 168 -16.47 -12.99 8.21
C GLY A 168 -16.92 -14.35 7.63
N LEU A 169 -16.67 -14.59 6.34
CA LEU A 169 -16.95 -15.86 5.66
C LEU A 169 -15.64 -16.65 5.45
N LYS A 170 -15.65 -17.92 5.83
CA LYS A 170 -14.54 -18.87 5.64
C LYS A 170 -15.08 -20.16 5.07
N LEU A 171 -14.44 -20.69 4.03
CA LEU A 171 -14.78 -21.96 3.40
C LEU A 171 -13.67 -22.98 3.67
N PHE A 172 -14.01 -24.24 3.89
CA PHE A 172 -13.01 -25.30 4.00
C PHE A 172 -13.16 -26.27 2.84
N PHE A 173 -12.08 -26.49 2.12
CA PHE A 173 -12.00 -27.49 1.06
C PHE A 173 -11.01 -28.59 1.47
N SER A 174 -11.48 -29.84 1.50
CA SER A 174 -10.61 -30.97 1.77
C SER A 174 -9.70 -31.25 0.56
N ARG A 175 -8.67 -32.07 0.76
CA ARG A 175 -7.76 -32.51 -0.31
C ARG A 175 -8.44 -33.24 -1.49
N GLU A 176 -9.68 -33.69 -1.31
CA GLU A 176 -10.46 -34.36 -2.36
C GLU A 176 -11.17 -33.39 -3.30
N VAL A 177 -11.24 -32.10 -2.94
CA VAL A 177 -11.72 -31.05 -3.84
C VAL A 177 -10.60 -30.76 -4.86
N ARG A 178 -10.81 -31.22 -6.10
CA ARG A 178 -9.86 -31.06 -7.21
C ARG A 178 -10.54 -30.32 -8.36
N GLY A 179 -9.87 -29.32 -8.93
CA GLY A 179 -10.40 -28.50 -10.02
C GLY A 179 -9.34 -27.58 -10.64
N THR A 180 -9.74 -26.82 -11.65
CA THR A 180 -8.93 -25.73 -12.22
C THR A 180 -8.91 -24.54 -11.26
N ALA A 181 -7.72 -24.00 -10.98
CA ALA A 181 -7.57 -22.86 -10.08
C ALA A 181 -8.24 -21.59 -10.63
N GLY A 182 -8.87 -20.81 -9.73
CA GLY A 182 -9.61 -19.59 -10.01
C GLY A 182 -9.24 -18.41 -9.09
N GLU A 183 -9.94 -17.29 -9.24
CA GLU A 183 -9.86 -16.10 -8.36
C GLU A 183 -11.25 -15.75 -7.79
N ASP A 184 -12.11 -16.76 -7.56
CA ASP A 184 -13.50 -16.59 -7.12
C ASP A 184 -13.68 -16.46 -5.60
N LEU A 185 -12.65 -16.76 -4.79
CA LEU A 185 -12.71 -16.65 -3.32
C LEU A 185 -12.09 -15.35 -2.80
N VAL A 186 -10.91 -15.00 -3.32
CA VAL A 186 -10.15 -13.78 -2.96
C VAL A 186 -9.13 -13.43 -4.06
N GLU A 187 -8.87 -12.14 -4.27
CA GLU A 187 -7.84 -11.65 -5.18
C GLU A 187 -6.48 -12.28 -4.84
N LYS A 188 -5.71 -12.71 -5.86
CA LYS A 188 -4.41 -13.37 -5.70
C LYS A 188 -4.46 -14.71 -4.98
N GLN A 189 -5.58 -15.44 -5.11
CA GLN A 189 -5.78 -16.79 -4.60
C GLN A 189 -4.55 -17.68 -4.84
N ASN A 190 -3.93 -18.18 -3.78
CA ASN A 190 -2.75 -19.06 -3.88
C ASN A 190 -3.05 -20.54 -3.55
N ALA A 191 -4.27 -20.88 -3.12
CA ALA A 191 -4.66 -22.24 -2.73
C ALA A 191 -6.13 -22.54 -3.04
N GLU A 192 -6.43 -23.82 -3.34
CA GLU A 192 -7.79 -24.35 -3.61
C GLU A 192 -8.27 -25.30 -2.50
N THR A 193 -7.41 -25.57 -1.51
CA THR A 193 -7.64 -26.54 -0.44
C THR A 193 -7.20 -25.98 0.89
N GLY A 194 -7.86 -26.37 1.98
CA GLY A 194 -7.67 -25.81 3.31
C GLY A 194 -8.77 -24.81 3.67
N LEU A 195 -8.54 -24.05 4.74
CA LEU A 195 -9.45 -22.99 5.18
C LEU A 195 -9.14 -21.70 4.39
N MET A 196 -10.10 -21.27 3.59
CA MET A 196 -10.00 -20.13 2.68
C MET A 196 -10.83 -18.96 3.22
N PRO A 197 -10.24 -17.77 3.41
CA PRO A 197 -11.00 -16.55 3.63
C PRO A 197 -11.71 -16.16 2.33
N VAL A 198 -12.94 -15.66 2.44
CA VAL A 198 -13.74 -15.21 1.30
C VAL A 198 -14.15 -13.76 1.48
N VAL A 199 -13.83 -12.93 0.49
CA VAL A 199 -14.28 -11.54 0.43
C VAL A 199 -15.44 -11.46 -0.57
N ALA A 200 -16.68 -11.56 -0.06
CA ALA A 200 -17.86 -11.77 -0.90
C ALA A 200 -18.11 -10.69 -1.98
N GLU A 201 -17.84 -9.42 -1.67
CA GLU A 201 -17.89 -8.32 -2.64
C GLU A 201 -16.59 -7.51 -2.58
N GLU A 202 -15.54 -7.99 -3.23
CA GLU A 202 -14.21 -7.35 -3.20
C GLU A 202 -14.25 -5.90 -3.64
N TYR A 203 -14.99 -5.61 -4.71
CA TYR A 203 -15.13 -4.26 -5.25
C TYR A 203 -15.71 -3.28 -4.22
N ALA A 204 -16.60 -3.76 -3.33
CA ALA A 204 -17.20 -2.97 -2.28
C ALA A 204 -16.28 -2.91 -1.05
N ALA A 205 -15.69 -4.03 -0.65
CA ALA A 205 -14.81 -4.13 0.50
C ALA A 205 -13.56 -3.26 0.36
N TYR A 206 -12.96 -3.22 -0.83
CA TYR A 206 -11.77 -2.41 -1.13
C TYR A 206 -12.12 -0.95 -1.46
N GLY A 207 -13.41 -0.65 -1.65
CA GLY A 207 -13.93 0.70 -1.72
C GLY A 207 -14.11 1.26 -3.13
N TYR A 208 -13.88 0.48 -4.18
CA TYR A 208 -14.06 0.92 -5.57
C TYR A 208 -15.48 1.46 -5.83
N THR A 209 -16.51 0.79 -5.32
CA THR A 209 -17.91 1.28 -5.43
C THR A 209 -18.09 2.68 -4.83
N ASN A 210 -17.44 2.95 -3.71
CA ASN A 210 -17.55 4.24 -3.03
C ASN A 210 -16.71 5.31 -3.73
N GLU A 211 -15.52 4.94 -4.21
CA GLU A 211 -14.64 5.81 -4.99
C GLU A 211 -15.29 6.26 -6.29
N ASP A 212 -15.77 5.32 -7.10
CA ASP A 212 -16.43 5.61 -8.37
C ASP A 212 -17.69 6.46 -8.16
N ARG A 213 -18.51 6.12 -7.15
CA ARG A 213 -19.69 6.91 -6.79
C ARG A 213 -19.32 8.34 -6.41
N HIS A 214 -18.27 8.52 -5.60
CA HIS A 214 -17.78 9.84 -5.20
C HIS A 214 -17.38 10.67 -6.42
N PHE A 215 -16.53 10.13 -7.30
CA PHE A 215 -16.07 10.87 -8.47
C PHE A 215 -17.18 11.14 -9.49
N VAL A 216 -18.14 10.22 -9.68
CA VAL A 216 -19.35 10.49 -10.48
C VAL A 216 -20.13 11.69 -9.91
N ARG A 217 -20.28 11.78 -8.59
CA ARG A 217 -20.96 12.91 -7.94
C ARG A 217 -20.18 14.21 -8.04
N VAL A 218 -18.85 14.16 -8.01
CA VAL A 218 -17.97 15.31 -8.28
C VAL A 218 -18.15 15.80 -9.72
N PHE A 219 -18.16 14.91 -10.72
CA PHE A 219 -18.42 15.28 -12.11
C PHE A 219 -19.82 15.89 -12.31
N GLN A 220 -20.81 15.43 -11.54
CA GLN A 220 -22.15 16.01 -11.47
C GLN A 220 -22.23 17.32 -10.68
N LYS A 221 -21.11 17.83 -10.14
CA LYS A 221 -21.02 19.03 -9.29
C LYS A 221 -21.84 18.95 -8.00
N LYS A 222 -22.11 17.74 -7.50
CA LYS A 222 -22.85 17.51 -6.26
C LYS A 222 -21.94 17.52 -5.03
N GLU A 223 -20.65 17.24 -5.22
CA GLU A 223 -19.65 17.14 -4.16
C GLU A 223 -18.33 17.76 -4.61
N LYS A 224 -17.48 18.11 -3.63
CA LYS A 224 -16.09 18.49 -3.89
C LYS A 224 -15.21 17.24 -3.94
N PRO A 225 -14.15 17.22 -4.76
CA PRO A 225 -13.22 16.11 -4.78
C PRO A 225 -12.55 15.92 -3.41
N LEU A 226 -12.51 14.68 -2.94
CA LEU A 226 -11.76 14.30 -1.72
C LEU A 226 -10.26 14.18 -2.00
N LEU A 227 -9.90 13.82 -3.23
CA LEU A 227 -8.55 13.78 -3.75
C LEU A 227 -8.48 14.57 -5.05
N THR A 228 -7.40 15.30 -5.23
CA THR A 228 -7.10 16.13 -6.38
C THR A 228 -5.80 15.66 -7.06
N PHE A 229 -5.48 16.28 -8.20
CA PHE A 229 -4.20 16.05 -8.86
C PHE A 229 -3.00 16.37 -7.94
N ASP A 230 -3.11 17.42 -7.12
CA ASP A 230 -2.04 17.85 -6.22
C ASP A 230 -1.77 16.81 -5.12
N ASP A 231 -2.80 16.12 -4.64
CA ASP A 231 -2.65 15.02 -3.68
C ASP A 231 -1.85 13.87 -4.32
N GLY A 232 -2.14 13.55 -5.58
CA GLY A 232 -1.38 12.56 -6.36
C GLY A 232 0.09 12.95 -6.53
N VAL A 233 0.37 14.22 -6.83
CA VAL A 233 1.75 14.73 -6.93
C VAL A 233 2.48 14.64 -5.59
N GLU A 234 1.82 14.93 -4.47
CA GLU A 234 2.43 14.81 -3.15
C GLU A 234 2.76 13.35 -2.79
N VAL A 235 1.87 12.40 -3.12
CA VAL A 235 2.15 10.96 -2.97
C VAL A 235 3.38 10.57 -3.80
N VAL A 236 3.45 10.97 -5.06
CA VAL A 236 4.63 10.69 -5.91
C VAL A 236 5.90 11.29 -5.30
N ARG A 237 5.86 12.50 -4.73
CA ARG A 237 7.02 13.08 -4.02
C ARG A 237 7.44 12.22 -2.82
N VAL A 238 6.50 11.67 -2.06
CA VAL A 238 6.81 10.74 -0.96
C VAL A 238 7.51 9.50 -1.49
N LEU A 239 7.00 8.88 -2.56
CA LEU A 239 7.61 7.68 -3.16
C LEU A 239 9.01 7.94 -3.70
N MET A 240 9.21 9.06 -4.41
CA MET A 240 10.53 9.41 -4.93
C MET A 240 11.50 9.74 -3.80
N THR A 241 11.03 10.35 -2.71
CA THR A 241 11.85 10.57 -1.51
C THR A 241 12.20 9.24 -0.84
N ALA A 242 11.26 8.29 -0.78
CA ALA A 242 11.47 6.95 -0.26
C ALA A 242 12.53 6.19 -1.08
N TYR A 243 12.42 6.18 -2.41
CA TYR A 243 13.46 5.61 -3.27
C TYR A 243 14.83 6.25 -3.02
N ARG A 244 14.89 7.58 -2.94
CA ARG A 244 16.16 8.28 -2.68
C ARG A 244 16.72 7.96 -1.29
N SER A 245 15.87 7.85 -0.27
CA SER A 245 16.24 7.45 1.08
C SER A 245 16.83 6.03 1.08
N ALA A 246 16.16 5.08 0.43
CA ALA A 246 16.61 3.71 0.33
C ALA A 246 17.93 3.57 -0.46
N GLU A 247 18.11 4.34 -1.53
CA GLU A 247 19.36 4.35 -2.31
C GLU A 247 20.55 4.97 -1.59
N LEU A 248 20.29 5.89 -0.65
CA LEU A 248 21.31 6.56 0.16
C LEU A 248 21.52 5.89 1.52
N GLY A 249 20.59 5.01 1.95
CA GLY A 249 20.62 4.39 3.27
C GLY A 249 20.45 5.38 4.43
N THR A 250 19.72 6.47 4.23
CA THR A 250 19.58 7.54 5.24
C THR A 250 18.19 8.16 5.25
N THR A 251 17.81 8.74 6.38
CA THR A 251 16.57 9.53 6.51
C THR A 251 16.71 10.87 5.79
N LEU A 252 15.70 11.26 5.02
CA LEU A 252 15.68 12.50 4.28
C LEU A 252 14.63 13.47 4.80
N ALA A 253 14.97 14.75 4.89
CA ALA A 253 13.98 15.81 5.05
C ALA A 253 13.07 15.90 3.81
N PHE A 254 11.80 16.22 4.02
CA PHE A 254 10.78 16.24 2.97
C PHE A 254 10.30 17.65 2.59
N PRO A 255 10.20 17.98 1.28
CA PRO A 255 10.83 17.26 0.16
C PRO A 255 12.35 17.54 0.12
N PRO A 256 13.19 16.57 -0.26
CA PRO A 256 14.62 16.82 -0.43
C PRO A 256 14.89 17.70 -1.66
N ARG A 257 15.98 18.46 -1.65
CA ARG A 257 16.38 19.31 -2.79
C ARG A 257 16.65 18.47 -4.04
N GLY A 258 16.15 18.92 -5.20
CA GLY A 258 16.36 18.28 -6.50
C GLY A 258 15.54 17.01 -6.75
N LEU A 259 14.47 16.79 -5.97
CA LEU A 259 13.57 15.65 -6.13
C LEU A 259 12.89 15.61 -7.50
N ASP A 260 12.62 16.77 -8.10
CA ASP A 260 12.01 16.97 -9.42
C ASP A 260 12.80 16.31 -10.57
N ARG A 261 14.12 16.13 -10.41
CA ARG A 261 15.00 15.48 -11.39
C ARG A 261 15.41 14.07 -10.99
N PHE A 262 14.93 13.59 -9.84
CA PHE A 262 15.31 12.28 -9.32
C PHE A 262 14.58 11.19 -10.09
N VAL A 263 15.33 10.17 -10.52
CA VAL A 263 14.80 8.96 -11.14
C VAL A 263 15.46 7.77 -10.43
N PRO A 264 14.68 6.85 -9.82
CA PRO A 264 15.22 5.71 -9.09
C PRO A 264 16.12 4.82 -9.94
N LYS A 265 17.13 4.20 -9.34
CA LYS A 265 18.00 3.18 -9.97
C LYS A 265 17.19 2.02 -10.54
N VAL A 266 16.08 1.65 -9.89
CA VAL A 266 15.18 0.59 -10.36
C VAL A 266 14.50 1.01 -11.67
N ALA A 267 13.97 2.24 -11.71
CA ALA A 267 13.39 2.83 -12.92
C ALA A 267 14.42 2.96 -14.06
N LYS A 268 15.70 3.21 -13.73
CA LYS A 268 16.81 3.21 -14.70
C LYS A 268 17.25 1.80 -15.12
N GLY A 269 16.83 0.76 -14.42
CA GLY A 269 17.32 -0.61 -14.55
C GLY A 269 18.81 -0.75 -14.22
N THR A 270 19.32 0.10 -13.34
CA THR A 270 20.71 0.07 -12.83
C THR A 270 20.80 -0.35 -11.38
N TRP A 271 19.65 -0.66 -10.74
CA TRP A 271 19.62 -1.15 -9.37
C TRP A 271 20.21 -2.55 -9.28
N LYS A 272 21.02 -2.76 -8.23
CA LYS A 272 21.64 -4.04 -7.90
C LYS A 272 21.27 -4.35 -6.45
N PRO A 273 20.37 -5.32 -6.20
CA PRO A 273 19.99 -5.74 -4.87
C PRO A 273 21.16 -6.32 -4.08
#